data_AF-A0A7I9UY06-F1
#
_entry.id   AF-A0A7I9UY06-F1
#
_cell.length_a   1.000
_cell.length_b   1.000
_cell.length_c   1.000
_cell.angle_alpha   90.00
_cell.angle_beta   90.00
_cell.angle_gamma   90.00
#
_symmetry.space_group_name_H-M   'P 1'
#
loop_
_entity.id
_entity.type
_entity.pdbx_description
1 polymer ?
#
loop_
_entity_poly.entity_id
_entity_poly.type
_entity_poly.pdbx_seq_one_letter_code
_entity_poly.pdbx_strand_id
1 'polypeptide(L)'
;MSGEGERGDRVVTVPNALSVLRLALVPVFLYVLLVAKADGWAFAILIASGFSDWLDGKIARWLDQSSSLGALLDPLADRIYIIAIPLAFGIRGFIPWWLIGIIVARDVLLALQVPLLRRRGIVALPVLYVGKAATFALMSAFPWILFGQLDNVAGRIALPFGWALLIWGVAMYLWTFLLYWYQTVLVMRAPADDRRPSVRTARADPLPLSPTKGRQVAESNVPEDLRYTVEHEWVVKVDETTVRVGITDYAQDQLGDVVFVQLPGAGESVTTGESFAEVESTKSVSDIYSPLDGEVVAVNDALEASPDLVNSDAYGAGWLAELRVGSGTADDLLGTLLDAAAYTEQISG
;
A
#
# COMPACT_ATOMS: atom_id res chain seq x y z
N MET A 1 11.26 22.00 -35.20
CA MET A 1 11.47 22.85 -34.01
C MET A 1 10.12 23.44 -33.65
N SER A 2 9.40 22.78 -32.75
CA SER A 2 8.08 23.18 -32.27
C SER A 2 8.10 22.91 -30.77
N GLY A 3 7.95 23.98 -29.99
CA GLY A 3 8.34 24.09 -28.59
C GLY A 3 7.87 22.97 -27.67
N GLU A 4 8.83 22.30 -27.05
CA GLU A 4 8.69 21.77 -25.70
C GLU A 4 8.52 22.96 -24.77
N GLY A 5 7.27 23.27 -24.41
CA GLY A 5 6.98 24.21 -23.35
C GLY A 5 7.46 23.62 -22.03
N GLU A 6 8.43 24.28 -21.42
CA GLU A 6 8.78 24.10 -20.01
C GLU A 6 7.49 24.00 -19.18
N ARG A 7 7.15 22.80 -18.69
CA ARG A 7 6.15 22.62 -17.62
C ARG A 7 6.76 23.21 -16.36
N GLY A 8 6.69 24.54 -16.25
CA GLY A 8 7.14 25.26 -15.07
C GLY A 8 6.44 24.71 -13.83
N ASP A 9 7.24 24.40 -12.81
CA ASP A 9 6.79 24.00 -11.48
C ASP A 9 5.80 25.06 -10.98
N ARG A 10 4.50 24.81 -11.15
CA ARG A 10 3.46 25.74 -10.76
C ARG A 10 3.36 25.67 -9.25
N VAL A 11 4.08 26.56 -8.57
CA VAL A 11 4.09 26.69 -7.11
C VAL A 11 2.69 27.05 -6.56
N VAL A 12 1.81 27.65 -7.37
CA VAL A 12 0.47 28.05 -6.96
C VAL A 12 -0.57 27.15 -7.64
N THR A 13 -0.89 26.03 -6.99
CA THR A 13 -1.99 25.14 -7.36
C THR A 13 -3.06 25.13 -6.26
N VAL A 14 -4.30 24.74 -6.62
CA VAL A 14 -5.39 24.61 -5.64
C VAL A 14 -5.04 23.62 -4.52
N PRO A 15 -4.44 22.44 -4.81
CA PRO A 15 -3.93 21.54 -3.77
C PRO A 15 -2.93 22.22 -2.82
N ASN A 16 -1.93 22.94 -3.35
CA ASN A 16 -0.92 23.58 -2.48
C ASN A 16 -1.54 24.64 -1.55
N ALA A 17 -2.55 25.39 -2.03
CA ALA A 17 -3.26 26.35 -1.19
C ALA A 17 -4.02 25.66 -0.04
N LEU A 18 -4.59 24.48 -0.28
CA LEU A 18 -5.26 23.67 0.75
C LEU A 18 -4.25 23.11 1.75
N SER A 19 -3.09 22.62 1.31
CA SER A 19 -1.99 22.15 2.18
C SER A 19 -1.47 23.26 3.10
N VAL A 20 -1.22 24.46 2.55
CA VAL A 20 -0.78 25.63 3.32
C VAL A 20 -1.84 26.08 4.31
N LEU A 21 -3.11 26.12 3.89
CA LEU A 21 -4.22 26.45 4.76
C LEU A 21 -4.30 25.46 5.93
N ARG A 22 -4.16 24.16 5.66
CA ARG A 22 -4.17 23.11 6.69
C ARG A 22 -3.06 23.32 7.71
N LEU A 23 -1.83 23.58 7.25
CA LEU A 23 -0.71 23.88 8.14
C LEU A 23 -0.99 25.11 9.02
N ALA A 24 -1.59 26.16 8.45
CA ALA A 24 -1.99 27.36 9.18
C ALA A 24 -3.14 27.11 10.17
N LEU A 25 -4.01 26.11 9.92
CA LEU A 25 -5.10 25.74 10.82
C LEU A 25 -4.62 25.02 12.08
N VAL A 26 -3.43 24.42 12.10
CA VAL A 26 -2.88 23.77 13.31
C VAL A 26 -2.79 24.74 14.51
N PRO A 27 -2.07 25.88 14.44
CA PRO A 27 -1.98 26.79 15.58
C PRO A 27 -3.33 27.39 15.94
N VAL A 28 -4.21 27.62 14.96
CA VAL A 28 -5.57 28.12 15.19
C VAL A 28 -6.38 27.08 15.97
N PHE A 29 -6.35 25.82 15.55
CA PHE A 29 -6.98 24.69 16.25
C PHE A 29 -6.48 24.59 17.69
N LEU A 30 -5.17 24.62 17.90
CA LEU A 30 -4.56 24.55 19.24
C LEU A 30 -5.00 25.73 20.11
N TYR A 31 -5.01 26.95 19.58
CA TYR A 31 -5.48 28.13 20.30
C TYR A 31 -6.96 28.01 20.68
N VAL A 32 -7.81 27.64 19.72
CA VAL A 32 -9.26 27.51 19.92
C VAL A 32 -9.57 26.43 20.95
N LEU A 33 -8.86 25.30 20.90
CA LEU A 33 -9.06 24.17 21.79
C LEU A 33 -8.50 24.41 23.20
N LEU A 34 -7.27 24.93 23.31
CA LEU A 34 -6.54 25.03 24.58
C LEU A 34 -6.79 26.35 25.31
N VAL A 35 -6.83 27.47 24.58
CA VAL A 35 -6.93 28.82 25.15
C VAL A 35 -8.37 29.28 25.18
N ALA A 36 -9.02 29.32 24.01
CA ALA A 36 -10.41 29.79 23.91
C ALA A 36 -11.42 28.78 24.49
N LYS A 37 -11.03 27.50 24.58
CA LYS A 37 -11.87 26.38 25.04
C LYS A 37 -13.22 26.30 24.31
N ALA A 38 -13.21 26.63 23.02
CA ALA A 38 -14.39 26.62 22.18
C ALA A 38 -14.46 25.31 21.39
N ASP A 39 -14.89 24.24 22.06
CA ASP A 39 -14.81 22.86 21.54
C ASP A 39 -15.61 22.66 20.24
N GLY A 40 -16.71 23.39 20.04
CA GLY A 40 -17.49 23.36 18.79
C GLY A 40 -16.72 23.92 17.59
N TRP A 41 -15.97 25.02 17.78
CA TRP A 41 -15.12 25.58 16.73
C TRP A 41 -13.88 24.72 16.50
N ALA A 42 -13.29 24.15 17.55
CA ALA A 42 -12.20 23.20 17.41
C ALA A 42 -12.64 21.96 16.60
N PHE A 43 -13.84 21.45 16.86
CA PHE A 43 -14.44 20.36 16.08
C PHE A 43 -14.63 20.75 14.61
N ALA A 44 -15.19 21.92 14.33
CA ALA A 44 -15.38 22.40 12.97
C ALA A 44 -14.04 22.53 12.21
N ILE A 45 -13.00 23.06 12.85
CA ILE A 45 -11.66 23.16 12.28
C ILE A 45 -11.08 21.77 12.01
N LEU A 46 -11.22 20.83 12.95
CA LEU A 46 -10.72 19.47 12.79
C LEU A 46 -11.38 18.74 11.62
N ILE A 47 -12.71 18.84 11.48
CA ILE A 47 -13.45 18.26 10.36
C ILE A 47 -13.09 18.95 9.05
N ALA A 48 -13.02 20.28 9.02
CA ALA A 48 -12.63 21.03 7.83
C ALA A 48 -11.21 20.66 7.36
N SER A 49 -10.28 20.49 8.30
CA SER A 49 -8.92 20.04 8.02
C SER A 49 -8.88 18.63 7.43
N GLY A 50 -9.59 17.66 8.04
CA GLY A 50 -9.64 16.29 7.50
C GLY A 50 -10.34 16.20 6.13
N PHE A 51 -11.38 17.01 5.92
CA PHE A 51 -12.05 17.08 4.62
C PHE A 51 -11.17 17.74 3.55
N SER A 52 -10.36 18.74 3.92
CA SER A 52 -9.45 19.40 2.98
C SER A 52 -8.41 18.45 2.39
N ASP A 53 -7.96 17.45 3.17
CA ASP A 53 -7.03 16.39 2.75
C ASP A 53 -7.62 15.39 1.78
N TRP A 54 -8.85 14.99 2.04
CA TRP A 54 -9.53 14.15 1.08
C TRP A 54 -9.79 14.92 -0.24
N LEU A 55 -10.09 16.22 -0.12
CA LEU A 55 -10.42 17.07 -1.26
C LEU A 55 -9.20 17.40 -2.12
N ASP A 56 -8.06 17.77 -1.55
CA ASP A 56 -6.85 18.07 -2.32
C ASP A 56 -6.30 16.83 -3.04
N GLY A 57 -6.29 15.65 -2.41
CA GLY A 57 -5.90 14.39 -3.04
C GLY A 57 -6.84 13.95 -4.17
N LYS A 58 -8.11 14.33 -4.12
CA LYS A 58 -9.07 14.08 -5.21
C LYS A 58 -8.95 15.12 -6.33
N ILE A 59 -8.77 16.40 -5.99
CA ILE A 59 -8.58 17.49 -6.94
C ILE A 59 -7.27 17.33 -7.70
N ALA A 60 -6.18 16.94 -7.04
CA ALA A 60 -4.89 16.70 -7.69
C ALA A 60 -4.98 15.63 -8.77
N ARG A 61 -5.67 14.51 -8.49
CA ARG A 61 -5.93 13.43 -9.44
C ARG A 61 -6.84 13.86 -10.60
N TRP A 62 -7.85 14.67 -10.31
CA TRP A 62 -8.80 15.16 -11.33
C TRP A 62 -8.21 16.23 -12.25
N LEU A 63 -7.27 17.03 -11.76
CA LEU A 63 -6.68 18.14 -12.51
C LEU A 63 -5.29 17.83 -13.08
N ASP A 64 -4.76 16.62 -12.87
CA ASP A 64 -3.38 16.21 -13.20
C ASP A 64 -2.34 17.23 -12.70
N GLN A 65 -2.58 17.74 -11.49
CA GLN A 65 -1.79 18.80 -10.85
C GLN A 65 -1.08 18.22 -9.63
N SER A 66 0.12 17.69 -9.84
CA SER A 66 1.08 17.39 -8.77
C SER A 66 2.15 18.49 -8.71
N SER A 67 2.53 18.91 -7.50
CA SER A 67 3.60 19.88 -7.28
C SER A 67 4.61 19.31 -6.30
N SER A 68 5.89 19.58 -6.55
CA SER A 68 7.02 19.21 -5.68
C SER A 68 6.86 19.75 -4.25
N LEU A 69 6.27 20.94 -4.14
CA LEU A 69 6.04 21.64 -2.87
C LEU A 69 4.88 21.00 -2.09
N GLY A 70 3.78 20.65 -2.76
CA GLY A 70 2.66 19.93 -2.16
C GLY A 70 3.10 18.57 -1.61
N ALA A 71 3.88 17.81 -2.40
CA ALA A 71 4.42 16.51 -2.00
C ALA A 71 5.30 16.55 -0.72
N LEU A 72 5.83 17.73 -0.36
CA LEU A 72 6.58 17.93 0.88
C LEU A 72 5.71 18.49 2.01
N LEU A 73 4.78 19.40 1.71
CA LEU A 73 3.92 20.03 2.70
C LEU A 73 2.88 19.08 3.29
N ASP A 74 2.31 18.17 2.49
CA ASP A 74 1.26 17.27 2.97
C ASP A 74 1.77 16.33 4.08
N PRO A 75 2.90 15.60 3.89
CA PRO A 75 3.45 14.74 4.95
C PRO A 75 3.91 15.52 6.18
N LEU A 76 4.29 16.79 6.01
CA LEU A 76 4.70 17.66 7.12
C LEU A 76 3.49 18.09 7.95
N ALA A 77 2.41 18.54 7.31
CA ALA A 77 1.19 18.93 7.98
C ALA A 77 0.58 17.74 8.73
N ASP A 78 0.55 16.56 8.10
CA ASP A 78 0.00 15.34 8.71
C ASP A 78 0.78 14.92 9.96
N ARG A 79 2.13 14.94 9.89
CA ARG A 79 2.98 14.66 11.05
C ARG A 79 2.74 15.63 12.20
N ILE A 80 2.54 16.91 11.90
CA ILE A 80 2.23 17.91 12.91
C ILE A 80 0.88 17.59 13.56
N TYR A 81 -0.16 17.28 12.77
CA TYR A 81 -1.48 16.95 13.30
C TYR A 81 -1.48 15.67 14.16
N ILE A 82 -0.77 14.63 13.73
CA ILE A 82 -0.61 13.36 14.47
C ILE A 82 -0.03 13.60 15.87
N ILE A 83 0.83 14.60 16.04
CA ILE A 83 1.43 14.93 17.35
C ILE A 83 0.58 15.96 18.11
N ALA A 84 0.09 16.99 17.42
CA ALA A 84 -0.60 18.12 18.02
C ALA A 84 -1.96 17.73 18.61
N ILE A 85 -2.76 16.90 17.92
CA ILE A 85 -4.10 16.52 18.37
C ILE A 85 -4.04 15.71 19.68
N PRO A 86 -3.30 14.58 19.77
CA PRO A 86 -3.27 13.80 21.00
C PRO A 86 -2.73 14.61 22.18
N LEU A 87 -1.68 15.42 21.95
CA LEU A 87 -1.11 16.27 22.99
C LEU A 87 -2.14 17.29 23.51
N ALA A 88 -2.86 17.96 22.62
CA ALA A 88 -3.89 18.92 23.01
C ALA A 88 -5.04 18.26 23.77
N PHE A 89 -5.45 17.05 23.38
CA PHE A 89 -6.49 16.28 24.08
C PHE A 89 -6.01 15.82 25.46
N GLY A 90 -4.73 15.47 25.60
CA GLY A 90 -4.09 15.19 26.88
C GLY A 90 -4.11 16.40 27.81
N ILE A 91 -3.77 17.59 27.29
CA ILE A 91 -3.80 18.85 28.06
C ILE A 91 -5.23 19.21 28.47
N ARG A 92 -6.22 18.98 27.62
CA ARG A 92 -7.65 19.20 27.95
C ARG A 92 -8.22 18.13 28.88
N GLY A 93 -7.50 17.04 29.12
CA GLY A 93 -7.96 15.92 29.93
C GLY A 93 -9.02 15.05 29.26
N PHE A 94 -9.19 15.17 27.92
CA PHE A 94 -10.14 14.34 27.17
C PHE A 94 -9.65 12.91 27.02
N ILE A 95 -8.34 12.74 26.91
CA ILE A 95 -7.68 11.43 26.78
C ILE A 95 -6.58 11.36 27.84
N PRO A 96 -6.44 10.23 28.56
CA PRO A 96 -5.42 10.09 29.58
C PRO A 96 -4.01 10.00 28.97
N TRP A 97 -3.05 10.59 29.66
CA TRP A 97 -1.65 10.66 29.23
C TRP A 97 -0.99 9.32 28.97
N TRP A 98 -1.36 8.27 29.70
CA TRP A 98 -0.79 6.93 29.49
C TRP A 98 -1.11 6.38 28.10
N LEU A 99 -2.29 6.68 27.55
CA LEU A 99 -2.69 6.21 26.22
C LEU A 99 -1.92 6.95 25.11
N ILE A 100 -1.73 8.26 25.28
CA ILE A 100 -0.87 9.07 24.39
C ILE A 100 0.56 8.53 24.44
N GLY A 101 1.07 8.24 25.65
CA GLY A 101 2.38 7.65 25.85
C GLY A 101 2.54 6.31 25.11
N ILE A 102 1.51 5.46 25.11
CA ILE A 102 1.50 4.19 24.36
C ILE A 102 1.62 4.44 22.85
N ILE A 103 0.81 5.34 22.29
CA ILE A 103 0.83 5.65 20.85
C ILE A 103 2.20 6.18 20.43
N VAL A 104 2.72 7.17 21.18
CA VAL A 104 4.04 7.78 20.90
C VAL A 104 5.18 6.77 21.08
N ALA A 105 5.17 5.99 22.16
CA ALA A 105 6.20 4.98 22.41
C ALA A 105 6.26 3.95 21.29
N ARG A 106 5.11 3.49 20.81
CA ARG A 106 5.02 2.55 19.68
C ARG A 106 5.68 3.11 18.43
N ASP A 107 5.40 4.35 18.06
CA ASP A 107 5.96 4.97 16.86
C ASP A 107 7.47 5.19 16.96
N VAL A 108 7.95 5.59 18.14
CA VAL A 108 9.38 5.66 18.42
C VAL A 108 10.02 4.27 18.28
N LEU A 109 9.41 3.23 18.83
CA LEU A 109 9.93 1.86 18.74
C LEU A 109 9.94 1.30 17.32
N LEU A 110 8.96 1.65 16.47
CA LEU A 110 9.02 1.30 15.04
C LEU A 110 10.12 2.08 14.32
N ALA A 111 10.25 3.38 14.57
CA ALA A 111 11.31 4.19 13.97
C ALA A 111 12.70 3.66 14.35
N LEU A 112 12.86 3.16 15.58
CA LEU A 112 14.10 2.52 16.04
C LEU A 112 14.42 1.19 15.34
N GLN A 113 13.43 0.49 14.77
CA GLN A 113 13.65 -0.75 13.99
C GLN A 113 14.22 -0.46 12.60
N VAL A 114 13.93 0.69 12.01
CA VAL A 114 14.36 1.05 10.65
C VAL A 114 15.89 0.97 10.46
N PRO A 115 16.73 1.54 11.36
CA PRO A 115 18.18 1.36 11.26
C PRO A 115 18.66 -0.10 11.35
N LEU A 116 17.97 -0.96 12.11
CA LEU A 116 18.30 -2.38 12.24
C LEU A 116 18.02 -3.14 10.94
N LEU A 117 16.87 -2.85 10.31
CA LEU A 117 16.47 -3.43 9.03
C LEU A 117 17.37 -2.94 7.89
N ARG A 118 17.73 -1.65 7.88
CA ARG A 118 18.66 -1.08 6.89
C ARG A 118 20.05 -1.73 6.92
N ARG A 119 20.54 -2.14 8.10
CA ARG A 119 21.80 -2.92 8.21
C ARG A 119 21.73 -4.29 7.52
N ARG A 120 20.53 -4.80 7.28
CA ARG A 120 20.25 -6.06 6.58
C ARG A 120 19.87 -5.86 5.11
N GLY A 121 19.92 -4.64 4.58
CA GLY A 121 19.54 -4.33 3.19
C GLY A 121 18.03 -4.21 2.96
N ILE A 122 17.22 -4.36 4.01
CA ILE A 122 15.76 -4.25 3.91
C ILE A 122 15.35 -2.80 4.22
N VAL A 123 14.68 -2.16 3.26
CA VAL A 123 14.31 -0.74 3.34
C VAL A 123 12.98 -0.55 4.10
N ALA A 124 12.02 -1.46 3.92
CA ALA A 124 10.72 -1.44 4.58
C ALA A 124 10.19 -2.87 4.78
N LEU A 125 9.32 -3.04 5.79
CA LEU A 125 8.54 -4.26 5.97
C LEU A 125 7.17 -4.10 5.27
N PRO A 126 6.58 -5.18 4.75
CA PRO A 126 5.29 -5.14 4.05
C PRO A 126 4.20 -4.54 4.95
N VAL A 127 3.41 -3.63 4.40
CA VAL A 127 2.40 -2.88 5.17
C VAL A 127 1.21 -3.77 5.50
N LEU A 128 1.01 -4.05 6.79
CA LEU A 128 -0.11 -4.86 7.26
C LEU A 128 -1.45 -4.11 7.16
N TYR A 129 -2.49 -4.76 6.62
CA TYR A 129 -3.86 -4.21 6.57
C TYR A 129 -4.42 -3.85 7.94
N VAL A 130 -4.09 -4.64 8.96
CA VAL A 130 -4.44 -4.32 10.35
C VAL A 130 -3.87 -2.96 10.78
N GLY A 131 -2.72 -2.56 10.22
CA GLY A 131 -2.10 -1.25 10.44
C GLY A 131 -2.86 -0.11 9.79
N LYS A 132 -3.35 -0.31 8.55
CA LYS A 132 -4.21 0.65 7.85
C LYS A 132 -5.53 0.84 8.61
N ALA A 133 -6.17 -0.26 9.02
CA ALA A 133 -7.39 -0.24 9.83
C ALA A 133 -7.19 0.44 11.20
N ALA A 134 -6.07 0.17 11.88
CA ALA A 134 -5.73 0.83 13.14
C ALA A 134 -5.59 2.35 12.97
N THR A 135 -4.91 2.78 11.90
CA THR A 135 -4.72 4.20 11.59
C THR A 135 -6.05 4.89 11.31
N PHE A 136 -6.91 4.28 10.50
CA PHE A 136 -8.26 4.80 10.24
C PHE A 136 -9.10 4.94 11.51
N ALA A 137 -9.07 3.92 12.38
CA ALA A 137 -9.78 3.94 13.65
C ALA A 137 -9.27 5.06 14.58
N LEU A 138 -7.96 5.24 14.69
CA LEU A 138 -7.35 6.29 15.50
C LEU A 138 -7.65 7.70 14.95
N MET A 139 -7.53 7.90 13.64
CA MET A 139 -7.86 9.18 13.00
C MET A 139 -9.34 9.54 13.21
N SER A 140 -10.23 8.55 13.13
CA SER A 140 -11.66 8.74 13.38
C SER A 140 -11.97 9.01 14.86
N ALA A 141 -11.24 8.41 15.79
CA ALA A 141 -11.52 8.52 17.22
C ALA A 141 -11.50 9.97 17.74
N PHE A 142 -10.52 10.78 17.34
CA PHE A 142 -10.36 12.14 17.87
C PHE A 142 -11.53 13.08 17.53
N PRO A 143 -12.01 13.18 16.28
CA PRO A 143 -13.23 13.92 15.96
C PRO A 143 -14.45 13.48 16.76
N TRP A 144 -14.68 12.17 16.91
CA TRP A 144 -15.80 11.64 17.69
C TRP A 144 -15.70 12.01 19.18
N ILE A 145 -14.50 11.91 19.77
CA ILE A 145 -14.27 12.28 21.17
C ILE A 145 -14.48 13.78 21.38
N LEU A 146 -14.00 14.62 20.45
CA LEU A 146 -14.15 16.07 20.53
C LEU A 146 -15.61 16.50 20.37
N PHE A 147 -16.33 15.90 19.42
CA PHE A 147 -17.77 16.10 19.28
C PHE A 147 -18.52 15.66 20.54
N GLY A 148 -18.03 14.61 21.20
CA GLY A 148 -18.55 14.12 22.47
C GLY A 148 -18.42 15.10 23.64
N GLN A 149 -17.57 16.12 23.53
CA GLN A 149 -17.44 17.18 24.54
C GLN A 149 -18.49 18.28 24.39
N LEU A 150 -19.27 18.28 23.30
CA LEU A 150 -20.33 19.26 23.12
C LEU A 150 -21.50 18.92 24.04
N ASP A 151 -22.02 19.92 24.75
CA ASP A 151 -23.14 19.82 25.71
C ASP A 151 -24.51 19.58 25.03
N ASN A 152 -24.60 18.60 24.13
CA ASN A 152 -25.82 18.23 23.43
C ASN A 152 -26.05 16.70 23.47
N VAL A 153 -27.24 16.26 23.06
CA VAL A 153 -27.61 14.83 23.09
C VAL A 153 -26.75 14.02 22.11
N ALA A 154 -26.46 14.59 20.94
CA ALA A 154 -25.65 13.93 19.92
C ALA A 154 -24.21 13.67 20.40
N GLY A 155 -23.60 14.62 21.10
CA GLY A 155 -22.28 14.49 21.71
C GLY A 155 -22.23 13.36 22.74
N ARG A 156 -23.23 13.30 23.63
CA ARG A 156 -23.32 12.20 24.62
C ARG A 156 -23.42 10.81 23.98
N ILE A 157 -24.11 10.69 22.85
CA ILE A 157 -24.20 9.44 22.09
C ILE A 157 -22.89 9.15 21.35
N ALA A 158 -22.25 10.17 20.79
CA ALA A 158 -21.00 10.08 20.03
C ALA A 158 -19.78 9.67 20.87
N LEU A 159 -19.73 10.10 22.14
CA LEU A 159 -18.56 9.89 23.01
C LEU A 159 -18.20 8.40 23.19
N PRO A 160 -19.13 7.47 23.47
CA PRO A 160 -18.86 6.03 23.46
C PRO A 160 -18.25 5.50 22.16
N PHE A 161 -18.71 5.98 20.98
CA PHE A 161 -18.13 5.57 19.70
C PHE A 161 -16.70 6.05 19.56
N GLY A 162 -16.41 7.29 19.96
CA GLY A 162 -15.05 7.82 19.98
C GLY A 162 -14.11 7.00 20.85
N TRP A 163 -14.56 6.60 22.05
CA TRP A 163 -13.78 5.72 22.93
C TRP A 163 -13.63 4.30 22.38
N ALA A 164 -14.68 3.73 21.77
CA ALA A 164 -14.59 2.42 21.14
C ALA A 164 -13.56 2.42 20.00
N LEU A 165 -13.62 3.43 19.13
CA LEU A 165 -12.64 3.63 18.05
C LEU A 165 -11.22 3.83 18.60
N LEU A 166 -11.07 4.59 19.68
CA LEU A 166 -9.76 4.83 20.29
C LEU A 166 -9.17 3.56 20.88
N ILE A 167 -9.95 2.81 21.68
CA ILE A 167 -9.47 1.60 22.36
C ILE A 167 -9.15 0.50 21.34
N TRP A 168 -10.07 0.22 20.41
CA TRP A 168 -9.85 -0.77 19.37
C TRP A 168 -8.74 -0.34 18.40
N GLY A 169 -8.69 0.96 18.06
CA GLY A 169 -7.61 1.56 17.29
C GLY A 169 -6.25 1.29 17.95
N VAL A 170 -6.08 1.64 19.22
CA VAL A 170 -4.85 1.39 19.98
C VAL A 170 -4.54 -0.11 20.08
N ALA A 171 -5.54 -0.97 20.29
CA ALA A 171 -5.33 -2.41 20.37
C ALA A 171 -4.77 -2.98 19.05
N MET A 172 -5.37 -2.64 17.91
CA MET A 172 -4.86 -3.01 16.59
C MET A 172 -3.48 -2.38 16.32
N TYR A 173 -3.27 -1.15 16.79
CA TYR A 173 -2.00 -0.43 16.66
C TYR A 173 -0.85 -1.12 17.40
N LEU A 174 -1.12 -1.66 18.59
CA LEU A 174 -0.18 -2.45 19.36
C LEU A 174 0.01 -3.84 18.76
N TRP A 175 -1.05 -4.47 18.27
CA TRP A 175 -0.95 -5.76 17.59
C TRP A 175 -0.04 -5.69 16.36
N THR A 176 -0.22 -4.66 15.53
CA THR A 176 0.63 -4.44 14.35
C THR A 176 2.08 -4.21 14.73
N PHE A 177 2.34 -3.50 15.84
CA PHE A 177 3.68 -3.36 16.38
C PHE A 177 4.31 -4.70 16.76
N LEU A 178 3.56 -5.60 17.40
CA LEU A 178 4.04 -6.94 17.74
C LEU A 178 4.37 -7.76 16.48
N LEU A 179 3.55 -7.67 15.44
CA LEU A 179 3.80 -8.32 14.16
C LEU A 179 5.07 -7.79 13.48
N TYR A 180 5.23 -6.47 13.39
CA TYR A 180 6.45 -5.86 12.84
C TYR A 180 7.69 -6.18 13.66
N TRP A 181 7.57 -6.23 14.99
CA TRP A 181 8.65 -6.63 15.88
C TRP A 181 9.04 -8.09 15.63
N TYR A 182 8.05 -8.99 15.54
CA TYR A 182 8.29 -10.40 15.24
C TYR A 182 8.98 -10.59 13.88
N GLN A 183 8.51 -9.93 12.83
CA GLN A 183 9.14 -9.92 11.51
C GLN A 183 10.58 -9.40 11.56
N THR A 184 10.82 -8.30 12.28
CA THR A 184 12.17 -7.76 12.47
C THR A 184 13.09 -8.77 13.17
N VAL A 185 12.60 -9.45 14.21
CA VAL A 185 13.38 -10.48 14.92
C VAL A 185 13.69 -11.66 14.01
N LEU A 186 12.75 -12.11 13.18
CA LEU A 186 12.98 -13.19 12.20
C LEU A 186 14.08 -12.81 11.21
N VAL A 187 13.98 -11.63 10.58
CA VAL A 187 15.01 -11.09 9.67
C VAL A 187 16.37 -11.00 10.36
N MET A 188 16.39 -10.57 11.63
CA MET A 188 17.63 -10.43 12.39
C MET A 188 18.24 -11.75 12.85
N ARG A 189 17.43 -12.81 12.99
CA ARG A 189 17.88 -14.16 13.38
C ARG A 189 18.28 -15.02 12.17
N ALA A 190 17.87 -14.65 10.96
CA ALA A 190 18.31 -15.32 9.75
C ALA A 190 19.86 -15.29 9.62
N PRO A 191 20.52 -16.45 9.45
CA PRO A 191 21.97 -16.55 9.36
C PRO A 191 22.54 -15.64 8.27
N ALA A 192 23.70 -15.06 8.56
CA ALA A 192 24.47 -14.24 7.64
C ALA A 192 25.05 -15.01 6.43
N ASP A 193 24.80 -16.31 6.32
CA ASP A 193 25.48 -17.20 5.36
C ASP A 193 24.59 -17.66 4.19
N ASP A 194 23.30 -17.29 4.17
CA ASP A 194 22.46 -17.33 2.95
C ASP A 194 22.80 -16.20 1.96
N ARG A 195 23.99 -15.59 2.11
CA ARG A 195 24.47 -14.45 1.32
C ARG A 195 25.03 -14.82 -0.06
N ARG A 196 24.77 -16.05 -0.49
CA ARG A 196 24.67 -16.44 -1.89
C ARG A 196 23.44 -17.33 -1.93
N PRO A 197 22.52 -17.21 -2.89
CA PRO A 197 21.72 -18.38 -3.24
C PRO A 197 22.76 -19.42 -3.67
N SER A 198 23.13 -20.32 -2.76
CA SER A 198 23.82 -21.52 -3.18
C SER A 198 22.83 -22.16 -4.14
N VAL A 199 23.21 -22.21 -5.41
CA VAL A 199 22.67 -23.15 -6.39
C VAL A 199 22.97 -24.54 -5.81
N ARG A 200 22.21 -24.93 -4.79
CA ARG A 200 21.94 -26.32 -4.53
C ARG A 200 20.92 -26.65 -5.58
N THR A 201 21.41 -27.30 -6.63
CA THR A 201 20.67 -28.34 -7.35
C THR A 201 20.19 -29.38 -6.32
N ALA A 202 19.23 -28.99 -5.48
CA ALA A 202 18.40 -29.92 -4.75
C ALA A 202 17.39 -30.37 -5.80
N ARG A 203 17.63 -31.57 -6.32
CA ARG A 203 16.57 -32.41 -6.86
C ARG A 203 15.42 -32.34 -5.85
N ALA A 204 14.40 -31.57 -6.14
CA ALA A 204 13.20 -31.53 -5.34
C ALA A 204 12.49 -32.86 -5.59
N ASP A 205 12.41 -33.70 -4.57
CA ASP A 205 11.42 -34.75 -4.57
C ASP A 205 10.04 -34.08 -4.69
N PRO A 206 9.16 -34.55 -5.59
CA PRO A 206 7.84 -33.96 -5.76
C PRO A 206 7.08 -33.96 -4.44
N LEU A 207 6.54 -32.80 -4.06
CA LEU A 207 5.61 -32.70 -2.95
C LEU A 207 4.42 -33.64 -3.22
N PRO A 208 3.93 -34.39 -2.21
CA PRO A 208 2.74 -35.20 -2.39
C PRO A 208 1.53 -34.27 -2.58
N LEU A 209 1.10 -34.13 -3.83
CA LEU A 209 -0.11 -33.40 -4.19
C LEU A 209 -1.31 -34.12 -3.59
N SER A 210 -2.00 -33.43 -2.67
CA SER A 210 -3.36 -33.84 -2.28
C SER A 210 -4.30 -33.55 -3.45
N PRO A 211 -5.13 -34.51 -3.88
CA PRO A 211 -6.03 -34.32 -5.00
C PRO A 211 -7.20 -33.45 -4.56
N THR A 212 -7.01 -32.13 -4.59
CA THR A 212 -8.12 -31.19 -4.52
C THR A 212 -8.68 -31.03 -5.93
N LYS A 213 -9.99 -31.24 -6.05
CA LYS A 213 -10.76 -31.36 -7.28
C LYS A 213 -10.84 -30.00 -8.01
N GLY A 214 -9.78 -29.64 -8.73
CA GLY A 214 -9.70 -28.54 -9.71
C GLY A 214 -9.54 -29.11 -11.12
N ARG A 215 -9.80 -28.31 -12.14
CA ARG A 215 -9.91 -28.71 -13.56
C ARG A 215 -8.63 -29.39 -14.06
N GLN A 216 -8.74 -30.38 -14.96
CA GLN A 216 -7.55 -31.03 -15.55
C GLN A 216 -6.72 -30.00 -16.32
N VAL A 217 -5.39 -30.04 -16.14
CA VAL A 217 -4.39 -29.19 -16.82
C VAL A 217 -4.63 -29.04 -18.33
N ALA A 218 -5.23 -30.05 -18.96
CA ALA A 218 -5.55 -30.09 -20.39
C ALA A 218 -6.51 -28.98 -20.89
N GLU A 219 -7.10 -28.17 -20.02
CA GLU A 219 -8.05 -27.10 -20.40
C GLU A 219 -7.55 -25.67 -20.11
N SER A 220 -6.34 -25.46 -19.59
CA SER A 220 -5.87 -24.09 -19.34
C SER A 220 -5.57 -23.36 -20.65
N ASN A 221 -6.06 -22.12 -20.77
CA ASN A 221 -5.82 -21.29 -21.94
C ASN A 221 -4.40 -20.71 -21.90
N VAL A 222 -3.58 -20.99 -22.90
CA VAL A 222 -2.20 -20.48 -23.02
C VAL A 222 -2.00 -19.81 -24.39
N PRO A 223 -2.27 -18.50 -24.52
CA PRO A 223 -2.07 -17.75 -25.76
C PRO A 223 -0.63 -17.79 -26.33
N GLU A 224 -0.48 -18.00 -27.64
CA GLU A 224 0.84 -18.14 -28.29
C GLU A 224 1.63 -16.82 -28.41
N ASP A 225 0.95 -15.68 -28.34
CA ASP A 225 1.51 -14.34 -28.52
C ASP A 225 2.10 -13.74 -27.23
N LEU A 226 1.99 -14.46 -26.11
CA LEU A 226 2.52 -14.06 -24.82
C LEU A 226 3.86 -14.73 -24.51
N ARG A 227 4.50 -14.23 -23.45
CA ARG A 227 5.61 -14.89 -22.77
C ARG A 227 5.24 -15.21 -21.34
N TYR A 228 5.92 -16.20 -20.77
CA TYR A 228 5.56 -16.76 -19.47
C TYR A 228 6.78 -16.94 -18.57
N THR A 229 6.55 -16.93 -17.27
CA THR A 229 7.54 -17.26 -16.24
C THR A 229 7.29 -18.66 -15.69
N VAL A 230 8.25 -19.21 -14.93
CA VAL A 230 8.03 -20.48 -14.24
C VAL A 230 7.11 -20.32 -13.01
N GLU A 231 6.92 -19.09 -12.55
CA GLU A 231 6.05 -18.68 -11.45
C GLU A 231 4.61 -18.36 -11.89
N HIS A 232 4.28 -18.61 -13.16
CA HIS A 232 2.93 -18.53 -13.73
C HIS A 232 2.40 -17.12 -13.99
N GLU A 233 3.29 -16.15 -14.24
CA GLU A 233 2.96 -14.85 -14.82
C GLU A 233 3.01 -14.89 -16.35
N TRP A 234 2.24 -14.01 -16.99
CA TRP A 234 2.34 -13.72 -18.42
C TRP A 234 2.83 -12.29 -18.66
N VAL A 235 3.54 -12.10 -19.77
CA VAL A 235 4.12 -10.83 -20.18
C VAL A 235 3.84 -10.57 -21.66
N VAL A 236 3.40 -9.36 -22.00
CA VAL A 236 3.22 -8.90 -23.38
C VAL A 236 3.90 -7.55 -23.61
N LYS A 237 4.43 -7.34 -24.81
CA LYS A 237 4.97 -6.04 -25.24
C LYS A 237 3.83 -5.03 -25.44
N VAL A 238 3.97 -3.85 -24.85
CA VAL A 238 3.09 -2.70 -25.10
C VAL A 238 3.76 -1.73 -26.07
N ASP A 239 5.04 -1.45 -25.86
CA ASP A 239 5.90 -0.66 -26.75
C ASP A 239 7.36 -1.14 -26.67
N GLU A 240 8.31 -0.40 -27.27
CA GLU A 240 9.74 -0.76 -27.30
C GLU A 240 10.40 -0.94 -25.93
N THR A 241 9.86 -0.28 -24.90
CA THR A 241 10.43 -0.23 -23.54
C THR A 241 9.44 -0.62 -22.45
N THR A 242 8.17 -0.82 -22.80
CA THR A 242 7.11 -1.12 -21.84
C THR A 242 6.53 -2.49 -22.09
N VAL A 243 6.42 -3.28 -21.02
CA VAL A 243 5.71 -4.57 -21.01
C VAL A 243 4.54 -4.51 -20.04
N ARG A 244 3.53 -5.33 -20.28
CA ARG A 244 2.40 -5.54 -19.38
C ARG A 244 2.45 -6.94 -18.81
N VAL A 245 2.16 -7.05 -17.51
CA VAL A 245 2.27 -8.28 -16.73
C VAL A 245 0.94 -8.62 -16.08
N GLY A 246 0.61 -9.91 -16.03
CA GLY A 246 -0.52 -10.46 -15.26
C GLY A 246 -0.27 -11.90 -14.83
N ILE A 247 -1.25 -12.56 -14.20
CA ILE A 247 -1.16 -13.99 -13.86
C ILE A 247 -1.91 -14.83 -14.89
N THR A 248 -1.44 -16.06 -15.11
CA THR A 248 -2.03 -16.97 -16.10
C THR A 248 -3.38 -17.53 -15.67
N ASP A 249 -4.12 -18.05 -16.64
CA ASP A 249 -5.36 -18.81 -16.40
C ASP A 249 -5.13 -20.02 -15.47
N TYR A 250 -3.98 -20.68 -15.60
CA TYR A 250 -3.58 -21.75 -14.70
C TYR A 250 -3.42 -21.25 -13.25
N ALA A 251 -2.70 -20.13 -13.06
CA ALA A 251 -2.45 -19.57 -11.74
C ALA A 251 -3.75 -19.16 -11.03
N GLN A 252 -4.64 -18.46 -11.73
CA GLN A 252 -5.92 -18.02 -11.13
C GLN A 252 -6.80 -19.21 -10.72
N ASP A 253 -6.81 -20.31 -11.48
CA ASP A 253 -7.59 -21.51 -11.11
C ASP A 253 -7.02 -22.18 -9.86
N GLN A 254 -5.69 -22.22 -9.71
CA GLN A 254 -5.04 -22.74 -8.50
C GLN A 254 -5.33 -21.88 -7.27
N LEU A 255 -5.37 -20.54 -7.43
CA LEU A 255 -5.74 -19.62 -6.37
C LEU A 255 -7.23 -19.76 -6.00
N GLY A 256 -8.10 -19.98 -6.99
CA GLY A 256 -9.56 -19.93 -6.85
C GLY A 256 -10.09 -18.50 -6.87
N ASP A 257 -11.27 -18.28 -6.27
CA ASP A 257 -11.96 -17.00 -6.32
C ASP A 257 -11.13 -15.88 -5.67
N VAL A 258 -10.57 -15.00 -6.51
CA VAL A 258 -9.78 -13.83 -6.13
C VAL A 258 -10.72 -12.79 -5.56
N VAL A 259 -10.41 -12.34 -4.35
CA VAL A 259 -11.20 -11.36 -3.60
C VAL A 259 -10.47 -10.04 -3.43
N PHE A 260 -9.16 -10.05 -3.62
CA PHE A 260 -8.34 -8.87 -3.42
C PHE A 260 -7.01 -8.96 -4.18
N VAL A 261 -6.55 -7.81 -4.68
CA VAL A 261 -5.26 -7.67 -5.39
C VAL A 261 -4.54 -6.45 -4.84
N GLN A 262 -3.32 -6.65 -4.35
CA GLN A 262 -2.41 -5.58 -3.97
C GLN A 262 -1.45 -5.28 -5.12
N LEU A 263 -1.59 -4.10 -5.71
CA LEU A 263 -0.74 -3.63 -6.80
C LEU A 263 0.46 -2.83 -6.26
N PRO A 264 1.58 -2.78 -7.02
CA PRO A 264 2.73 -1.94 -6.70
C PRO A 264 2.38 -0.44 -6.76
N GLY A 265 3.27 0.42 -6.26
CA GLY A 265 3.17 1.86 -6.50
C GLY A 265 3.64 2.25 -7.91
N ALA A 266 2.93 3.17 -8.58
CA ALA A 266 3.46 3.78 -9.81
C ALA A 266 4.77 4.55 -9.50
N GLY A 267 5.79 4.36 -10.33
CA GLY A 267 7.15 4.88 -10.14
C GLY A 267 8.05 4.02 -9.25
N GLU A 268 7.57 2.89 -8.74
CA GLU A 268 8.38 1.94 -7.95
C GLU A 268 9.32 1.14 -8.85
N SER A 269 10.57 0.96 -8.40
CA SER A 269 11.53 0.10 -9.09
C SER A 269 11.31 -1.36 -8.69
N VAL A 270 11.31 -2.26 -9.68
CA VAL A 270 11.13 -3.70 -9.49
C VAL A 270 12.36 -4.46 -9.99
N THR A 271 12.66 -5.57 -9.31
CA THR A 271 13.78 -6.47 -9.64
C THR A 271 13.22 -7.84 -10.02
N THR A 272 13.78 -8.44 -11.06
CA THR A 272 13.43 -9.78 -11.54
C THR A 272 13.48 -10.80 -10.41
N GLY A 273 12.40 -11.56 -10.24
CA GLY A 273 12.27 -12.58 -9.19
C GLY A 273 11.98 -12.05 -7.79
N GLU A 274 11.82 -10.74 -7.60
CA GLU A 274 11.30 -10.15 -6.35
C GLU A 274 9.78 -9.94 -6.45
N SER A 275 9.07 -10.10 -5.33
CA SER A 275 7.63 -9.86 -5.26
C SER A 275 7.33 -8.36 -5.45
N PHE A 276 6.39 -8.04 -6.32
CA PHE A 276 5.96 -6.67 -6.59
C PHE A 276 4.44 -6.47 -6.47
N ALA A 277 3.67 -7.55 -6.46
CA ALA A 277 2.22 -7.55 -6.26
C ALA A 277 1.81 -8.78 -5.43
N GLU A 278 0.62 -8.75 -4.85
CA GLU A 278 0.06 -9.88 -4.09
C GLU A 278 -1.39 -10.12 -4.51
N VAL A 279 -1.77 -11.39 -4.71
CA VAL A 279 -3.13 -11.79 -5.05
C VAL A 279 -3.69 -12.65 -3.92
N GLU A 280 -4.84 -12.23 -3.38
CA GLU A 280 -5.54 -12.94 -2.32
C GLU A 280 -6.86 -13.53 -2.84
N SER A 281 -7.04 -14.82 -2.58
CA SER A 281 -8.27 -15.56 -2.85
C SER A 281 -8.96 -15.96 -1.54
N THR A 282 -10.14 -16.54 -1.66
CA THR A 282 -10.84 -17.15 -0.50
C THR A 282 -10.08 -18.30 0.16
N LYS A 283 -9.01 -18.82 -0.47
CA LYS A 283 -8.28 -20.00 -0.03
C LYS A 283 -6.84 -19.72 0.38
N SER A 284 -6.19 -18.75 -0.27
CA SER A 284 -4.75 -18.53 -0.14
C SER A 284 -4.37 -17.11 -0.54
N VAL A 285 -3.17 -16.71 -0.10
CA VAL A 285 -2.50 -15.49 -0.54
C VAL A 285 -1.24 -15.91 -1.30
N SER A 286 -0.98 -15.29 -2.45
CA SER A 286 0.22 -15.54 -3.26
C SER A 286 0.91 -14.24 -3.64
N ASP A 287 2.21 -14.22 -3.43
CA ASP A 287 3.10 -13.22 -4.03
C ASP A 287 3.18 -13.40 -5.55
N ILE A 288 3.29 -12.29 -6.27
CA ILE A 288 3.53 -12.22 -7.72
C ILE A 288 4.89 -11.60 -7.95
N TYR A 289 5.72 -12.27 -8.76
CA TYR A 289 7.11 -11.91 -8.94
C TYR A 289 7.31 -11.08 -10.20
N SER A 290 8.24 -10.12 -10.13
CA SER A 290 8.54 -9.31 -11.31
C SER A 290 9.27 -10.19 -12.33
N PRO A 291 8.79 -10.27 -13.59
CA PRO A 291 9.46 -11.06 -14.61
C PRO A 291 10.75 -10.41 -15.11
N LEU A 292 10.90 -9.10 -14.90
CA LEU A 292 11.97 -8.26 -15.46
C LEU A 292 12.37 -7.13 -14.49
N ASP A 293 13.59 -6.61 -14.66
CA ASP A 293 14.07 -5.42 -13.97
C ASP A 293 13.48 -4.16 -14.62
N GLY A 294 12.94 -3.24 -13.82
CA GLY A 294 12.31 -2.04 -14.38
C GLY A 294 11.69 -1.09 -13.37
N GLU A 295 10.81 -0.24 -13.89
CA GLU A 295 10.01 0.73 -13.14
C GLU A 295 8.53 0.53 -13.47
N VAL A 296 7.66 0.52 -12.47
CA VAL A 296 6.21 0.45 -12.67
C VAL A 296 5.71 1.76 -13.27
N VAL A 297 5.14 1.72 -14.47
CA VAL A 297 4.63 2.91 -15.18
C VAL A 297 3.11 3.03 -15.17
N ALA A 298 2.41 1.92 -15.01
CA ALA A 298 0.96 1.89 -14.84
C ALA A 298 0.54 0.68 -14.01
N VAL A 299 -0.61 0.79 -13.35
CA VAL A 299 -1.25 -0.29 -12.60
C VAL A 299 -2.72 -0.36 -12.98
N ASN A 300 -3.33 -1.54 -12.84
CA ASN A 300 -4.73 -1.73 -13.17
C ASN A 300 -5.66 -1.34 -12.02
N ASP A 301 -5.98 -0.05 -11.93
CA ASP A 301 -6.87 0.49 -10.88
C ASP A 301 -8.27 -0.17 -10.87
N ALA A 302 -8.69 -0.83 -11.96
CA ALA A 302 -9.97 -1.53 -12.00
C ALA A 302 -10.04 -2.70 -10.99
N LEU A 303 -8.90 -3.29 -10.65
CA LEU A 303 -8.84 -4.44 -9.73
C LEU A 303 -9.17 -4.08 -8.28
N GLU A 304 -9.13 -2.79 -7.91
CA GLU A 304 -9.58 -2.34 -6.58
C GLU A 304 -11.10 -2.53 -6.42
N ALA A 305 -11.86 -2.31 -7.49
CA ALA A 305 -13.32 -2.45 -7.50
C ALA A 305 -13.79 -3.83 -8.02
N SER A 306 -12.97 -4.48 -8.86
CA SER A 306 -13.32 -5.73 -9.55
C SER A 306 -12.13 -6.69 -9.61
N PRO A 307 -11.71 -7.24 -8.45
CA PRO A 307 -10.60 -8.19 -8.38
C PRO A 307 -10.89 -9.51 -9.12
N ASP A 308 -12.17 -9.84 -9.34
CA ASP A 308 -12.64 -11.00 -10.10
C ASP A 308 -12.27 -10.97 -11.58
N LEU A 309 -11.81 -9.82 -12.11
CA LEU A 309 -11.24 -9.72 -13.45
C LEU A 309 -10.00 -10.61 -13.62
N VAL A 310 -9.25 -10.85 -12.54
CA VAL A 310 -8.11 -11.79 -12.54
C VAL A 310 -8.58 -13.22 -12.83
N ASN A 311 -9.77 -13.62 -12.36
CA ASN A 311 -10.33 -14.93 -12.67
C ASN A 311 -11.06 -14.97 -14.02
N SER A 312 -11.83 -13.93 -14.35
CA SER A 312 -12.75 -13.94 -15.48
C SER A 312 -12.12 -13.54 -16.82
N ASP A 313 -11.06 -12.73 -16.80
CA ASP A 313 -10.36 -12.23 -18.00
C ASP A 313 -8.86 -12.03 -17.74
N ALA A 314 -8.19 -13.11 -17.30
CA ALA A 314 -6.79 -13.11 -16.85
C ALA A 314 -5.79 -12.48 -17.84
N TYR A 315 -6.01 -12.66 -19.15
CA TYR A 315 -5.14 -12.16 -20.22
C TYR A 315 -5.59 -10.83 -20.84
N GLY A 316 -6.78 -10.35 -20.47
CA GLY A 316 -7.36 -9.10 -20.97
C GLY A 316 -7.41 -8.05 -19.86
N ALA A 317 -8.60 -7.84 -19.30
CA ALA A 317 -8.86 -6.86 -18.26
C ALA A 317 -8.24 -7.20 -16.90
N GLY A 318 -7.75 -8.43 -16.69
CA GLY A 318 -7.12 -8.91 -15.45
C GLY A 318 -5.60 -8.64 -15.33
N TRP A 319 -5.00 -7.84 -16.21
CA TRP A 319 -3.60 -7.44 -16.10
C TRP A 319 -3.31 -6.70 -14.78
N LEU A 320 -2.08 -6.78 -14.28
CA LEU A 320 -1.71 -6.22 -12.96
C LEU A 320 -1.00 -4.87 -13.10
N ALA A 321 0.12 -4.86 -13.83
CA ALA A 321 0.97 -3.68 -13.97
C ALA A 321 1.65 -3.61 -15.34
N GLU A 322 2.09 -2.42 -15.71
CA GLU A 322 3.00 -2.17 -16.81
C GLU A 322 4.36 -1.74 -16.26
N LEU A 323 5.41 -2.34 -16.81
CA LEU A 323 6.79 -2.13 -16.39
C LEU A 323 7.57 -1.53 -17.55
N ARG A 324 8.27 -0.42 -17.30
CA ARG A 324 9.32 0.09 -18.18
C ARG A 324 10.60 -0.65 -17.87
N VAL A 325 11.12 -1.40 -18.84
CA VAL A 325 12.34 -2.19 -18.66
C VAL A 325 13.57 -1.29 -18.56
N GLY A 326 14.49 -1.61 -17.65
CA GLY A 326 15.61 -0.73 -17.31
C GLY A 326 16.70 -0.64 -18.40
N SER A 327 17.21 -1.78 -18.87
CA SER A 327 18.30 -1.83 -19.84
C SER A 327 18.06 -2.92 -20.90
N GLY A 328 17.84 -2.49 -22.14
CA GLY A 328 17.53 -3.36 -23.29
C GLY A 328 16.26 -2.91 -24.01
N THR A 329 15.85 -3.66 -25.03
CA THR A 329 14.50 -3.54 -25.60
C THR A 329 13.58 -4.57 -24.97
N ALA A 330 12.26 -4.32 -25.00
CA ALA A 330 11.28 -5.30 -24.57
C ALA A 330 11.44 -6.64 -25.32
N ASP A 331 11.72 -6.61 -26.63
CA ASP A 331 11.87 -7.82 -27.45
C ASP A 331 13.06 -8.69 -27.00
N ASP A 332 14.19 -8.07 -26.67
CA ASP A 332 15.38 -8.80 -26.21
C ASP A 332 15.11 -9.54 -24.89
N LEU A 333 14.42 -8.88 -23.96
CA LEU A 333 14.13 -9.41 -22.63
C LEU A 333 12.99 -10.45 -22.65
N LEU A 334 11.98 -10.26 -23.50
CA LEU A 334 10.94 -11.26 -23.71
C LEU A 334 11.48 -12.57 -24.30
N GLY A 335 12.59 -12.50 -25.04
CA GLY A 335 13.28 -13.68 -25.56
C GLY A 335 13.90 -14.59 -24.49
N THR A 336 14.06 -14.13 -23.24
CA THR A 336 14.61 -14.94 -22.14
C THR A 336 13.53 -15.66 -21.33
N LEU A 337 12.26 -15.32 -21.55
CA LEU A 337 11.10 -15.93 -20.89
C LEU A 337 10.61 -17.15 -21.66
N LEU A 338 9.73 -17.94 -21.04
CA LEU A 338 9.14 -19.11 -21.68
C LEU A 338 8.18 -18.67 -22.80
N ASP A 339 8.19 -19.42 -23.90
CA ASP A 339 7.10 -19.35 -24.87
C ASP A 339 5.91 -20.22 -24.40
N ALA A 340 4.79 -20.12 -25.12
CA ALA A 340 3.57 -20.86 -24.81
C ALA A 340 3.78 -22.39 -24.80
N ALA A 341 4.64 -22.92 -25.67
CA ALA A 341 4.89 -24.35 -25.77
C ALA A 341 5.65 -24.85 -24.53
N ALA A 342 6.72 -24.16 -24.15
CA ALA A 342 7.51 -24.46 -22.96
C ALA A 342 6.69 -24.31 -21.67
N TYR A 343 5.84 -23.28 -21.58
CA TYR A 343 4.94 -23.10 -20.44
C TYR A 343 3.87 -24.20 -20.37
N THR A 344 3.30 -24.60 -21.51
CA THR A 344 2.33 -25.70 -21.57
C THR A 344 2.95 -27.03 -21.10
N GLU A 345 4.19 -27.30 -21.49
CA GLU A 345 4.94 -28.47 -21.00
C GLU A 345 5.15 -28.40 -19.48
N GLN A 346 5.51 -27.22 -18.95
CA GLN A 346 5.70 -27.02 -17.52
C GLN A 346 4.44 -27.33 -16.70
N ILE A 347 3.28 -26.80 -17.09
CA ILE A 347 2.05 -27.00 -16.32
C ILE A 347 1.48 -28.42 -16.47
N SER A 348 1.80 -29.12 -17.56
CA SER A 348 1.39 -30.50 -17.86
C SER A 348 2.25 -31.59 -17.18
N GLY A 349 3.30 -31.19 -16.47
CA GLY A 349 4.33 -32.04 -15.87
C GLY A 349 3.88 -32.99 -14.76
#